data_AF-A0A4Q5GIZ9-F1
#
_entry.id   AF-A0A4Q5GIZ9-F1
#
_cell.length_a   1.000
_cell.length_b   1.000
_cell.length_c   1.000
_cell.angle_alpha   90.00
_cell.angle_beta   90.00
_cell.angle_gamma   90.00
#
_symmetry.space_group_name_H-M   'P 1'
#
loop_
_entity.id
_entity.type
_entity.pdbx_description
1 polymer ?
#
loop_
_entity_poly.entity_id
_entity_poly.type
_entity_poly.pdbx_seq_one_letter_code
_entity_poly.pdbx_strand_id
1 'polypeptide(L)'
;MKPELKKLLILNAPYLLFVYLFDKIGQAVRLSPGADLSGKVLSLADGFSAAFANPLPSLAPMDLLIGIVGAVLIRLIVYVKGKNAKKYRKGIEYGSARWGNAEDIKPYTDPVFQNNVLLTQTERLTMNSRPKQPKYARNKNILVIGGSGSGKTRFFVKPNLMQMHSSYVVTDPKGTVLVECGKLLQRGGYRIKVLNTINFKKSMKYNPFAYLRSEKDILKLVNTLIANTKGDGEKAGEDFWISATRSQTVKSLRTSNGFPLFGELVV
;
A
#
# COMPACT_ATOMS: atom_id res chain seq x y z
N MET A 1 -14.09 22.71 -14.29
CA MET A 1 -14.70 22.42 -12.97
C MET A 1 -13.87 21.34 -12.29
N LYS A 2 -13.45 21.51 -11.02
CA LYS A 2 -12.63 20.48 -10.32
C LYS A 2 -13.37 19.12 -10.40
N PRO A 3 -12.69 18.01 -10.75
CA PRO A 3 -13.34 16.70 -10.93
C PRO A 3 -14.09 16.23 -9.68
N GLU A 4 -13.60 16.62 -8.51
CA GLU A 4 -14.26 16.44 -7.19
C GLU A 4 -15.65 17.12 -7.12
N LEU A 5 -15.76 18.36 -7.62
CA LEU A 5 -17.01 19.13 -7.56
C LEU A 5 -18.09 18.55 -8.49
N LYS A 6 -17.69 18.12 -9.69
CA LYS A 6 -18.60 17.44 -10.63
C LYS A 6 -19.16 16.15 -10.03
N LYS A 7 -18.31 15.36 -9.38
CA LYS A 7 -18.71 14.12 -8.72
C LYS A 7 -19.65 14.39 -7.54
N LEU A 8 -19.40 15.42 -6.76
CA LEU A 8 -20.24 15.79 -5.63
C LEU A 8 -21.62 16.30 -6.06
N LEU A 9 -21.69 17.06 -7.16
CA LEU A 9 -22.97 17.51 -7.72
C LEU A 9 -23.80 16.34 -8.25
N ILE A 10 -23.18 15.45 -9.04
CA ILE A 10 -23.86 14.26 -9.57
C ILE A 10 -24.37 13.35 -8.44
N LEU A 11 -23.59 13.19 -7.37
CA LEU A 11 -23.98 12.36 -6.23
C LEU A 11 -25.19 12.92 -5.47
N ASN A 12 -25.35 14.25 -5.43
CA ASN A 12 -26.44 14.88 -4.69
C ASN A 12 -27.66 15.25 -5.55
N ALA A 13 -27.53 15.27 -6.88
CA ALA A 13 -28.61 15.62 -7.81
C ALA A 13 -29.91 14.80 -7.61
N PRO A 14 -29.87 13.48 -7.31
CA PRO A 14 -31.09 12.71 -7.06
C PRO A 14 -31.90 13.19 -5.85
N TYR A 15 -31.27 13.84 -4.87
CA TYR A 15 -31.99 14.38 -3.71
C TYR A 15 -32.86 15.58 -4.05
N LEU A 16 -32.57 16.30 -5.15
CA LEU A 16 -33.43 17.38 -5.65
C LEU A 16 -34.78 16.84 -6.15
N LEU A 17 -34.79 15.61 -6.71
CA LEU A 17 -36.03 14.93 -7.08
C LEU A 17 -36.87 14.61 -5.83
N PHE A 18 -36.23 14.18 -4.74
CA PHE A 18 -36.92 13.94 -3.47
C PHE A 18 -37.46 15.25 -2.87
N VAL A 19 -36.71 16.36 -2.96
CA VAL A 19 -37.22 17.68 -2.55
C VAL A 19 -38.51 18.00 -3.30
N TYR A 20 -38.51 17.84 -4.63
CA TYR A 20 -39.70 18.06 -5.47
C TYR A 20 -40.87 17.13 -5.13
N LEU A 21 -40.61 15.82 -4.94
CA LEU A 21 -41.66 14.85 -4.60
C LEU A 21 -42.31 15.14 -3.24
N PHE A 22 -41.51 15.44 -2.21
CA PHE A 22 -42.03 15.76 -0.88
C PHE A 22 -42.69 17.14 -0.84
N ASP A 23 -42.22 18.10 -1.64
CA ASP A 23 -42.89 19.40 -1.85
C ASP A 23 -44.29 19.20 -2.46
N LYS A 24 -44.42 18.32 -3.47
CA LYS A 24 -45.71 17.98 -4.07
C LYS A 24 -46.66 17.28 -3.10
N ILE A 25 -46.16 16.47 -2.18
CA ILE A 25 -46.95 15.87 -1.11
C ILE A 25 -47.45 16.96 -0.14
N GLY A 26 -46.60 17.91 0.23
CA GLY A 26 -47.01 19.08 1.03
C GLY A 26 -48.09 19.90 0.34
N GLN A 27 -47.91 20.17 -0.96
CA GLN A 27 -48.88 20.87 -1.79
C GLN A 27 -50.21 20.12 -1.89
N ALA A 28 -50.20 18.79 -2.06
CA ALA A 28 -51.40 17.97 -2.12
C ALA A 28 -52.19 18.02 -0.81
N VAL A 29 -51.52 17.93 0.34
CA VAL A 29 -52.15 18.03 1.67
C VAL A 29 -52.72 19.43 1.93
N ARG A 30 -52.09 20.47 1.38
CA ARG A 30 -52.58 21.85 1.47
C ARG A 30 -53.83 22.08 0.61
N LEU A 31 -53.88 21.49 -0.58
CA LEU A 31 -54.98 21.63 -1.54
C LEU A 31 -56.14 20.65 -1.29
N SER A 32 -55.97 19.65 -0.42
CA SER A 32 -57.02 18.67 -0.08
C SER A 32 -58.17 19.33 0.71
N PRO A 33 -59.43 19.19 0.27
CA PRO A 33 -60.60 19.70 0.98
C PRO A 33 -60.82 19.02 2.34
N GLY A 34 -60.94 19.80 3.42
CA GLY A 34 -61.25 19.30 4.76
C GLY A 34 -60.67 20.17 5.87
N ALA A 35 -61.45 20.45 6.91
CA ALA A 35 -61.00 21.21 8.08
C ALA A 35 -60.11 20.38 9.01
N ASP A 36 -60.43 19.08 9.15
CA ASP A 36 -59.74 18.14 10.03
C ASP A 36 -58.82 17.18 9.26
N LEU A 37 -57.83 16.62 9.96
CA LEU A 37 -56.82 15.70 9.40
C LEU A 37 -57.47 14.47 8.73
N SER A 38 -58.55 13.94 9.29
CA SER A 38 -59.31 12.82 8.73
C SER A 38 -59.96 13.17 7.38
N GLY A 39 -60.57 14.37 7.29
CA GLY A 39 -61.19 14.88 6.07
C GLY A 39 -60.17 15.10 4.96
N LYS A 40 -58.99 15.63 5.29
CA LYS A 40 -57.88 15.80 4.32
C LYS A 40 -57.31 14.47 3.82
N VAL A 41 -57.30 13.43 4.65
CA VAL A 41 -56.85 12.10 4.24
C VAL A 41 -57.86 11.42 3.32
N LEU A 42 -59.16 11.65 3.52
CA LEU A 42 -60.23 11.13 2.67
C LEU A 42 -60.24 11.76 1.27
N SER A 43 -59.91 13.04 1.16
CA SER A 43 -59.91 13.81 -0.10
C SER A 43 -58.52 13.96 -0.74
N LEU A 44 -57.55 13.15 -0.29
CA LEU A 44 -56.14 13.27 -0.64
C LEU A 44 -55.89 13.02 -2.14
N ALA A 45 -56.75 12.22 -2.79
CA ALA A 45 -56.72 11.99 -4.24
C ALA A 45 -57.01 13.27 -5.04
N ASP A 46 -57.96 14.09 -4.57
CA ASP A 46 -58.30 15.38 -5.20
C ASP A 46 -57.17 16.40 -5.00
N GLY A 47 -56.57 16.41 -3.81
CA GLY A 47 -55.39 17.23 -3.51
C GLY A 47 -54.17 16.88 -4.37
N PHE A 48 -53.96 15.59 -4.66
CA PHE A 48 -52.91 15.14 -5.58
C PHE A 48 -53.20 15.57 -7.03
N SER A 49 -54.43 15.42 -7.50
CA SER A 49 -54.83 15.88 -8.83
C SER A 49 -54.55 17.38 -9.02
N ALA A 50 -54.91 18.19 -8.02
CA ALA A 50 -54.67 19.64 -8.02
C ALA A 50 -53.17 20.00 -7.92
N ALA A 51 -52.38 19.25 -7.13
CA ALA A 51 -50.94 19.50 -6.98
C ALA A 51 -50.14 19.19 -8.25
N PHE A 52 -50.57 18.20 -9.05
CA PHE A 52 -49.92 17.80 -10.30
C PHE A 52 -50.45 18.53 -11.54
N ALA A 53 -51.55 19.29 -11.44
CA ALA A 53 -52.03 20.15 -12.51
C ALA A 53 -50.98 21.17 -12.98
N ASN A 54 -50.13 21.65 -12.06
CA ASN A 54 -48.94 22.43 -12.37
C ASN A 54 -47.67 21.63 -12.09
N PRO A 55 -46.79 21.41 -13.09
CA PRO A 55 -45.57 20.62 -12.91
C PRO A 55 -44.45 21.36 -12.16
N LEU A 56 -44.65 22.63 -11.81
CA LEU A 56 -43.68 23.43 -11.07
C LEU A 56 -43.77 23.19 -9.56
N PRO A 57 -42.64 23.28 -8.81
CA PRO A 57 -42.66 23.18 -7.36
C PRO A 57 -43.51 24.27 -6.72
N SER A 58 -44.08 23.97 -5.56
CA SER A 58 -44.78 24.94 -4.75
C SER A 58 -43.79 25.93 -4.14
N LEU A 59 -44.06 27.22 -4.26
CA LEU A 59 -43.27 28.27 -3.59
C LEU A 59 -43.81 28.59 -2.19
N ALA A 60 -44.74 27.78 -1.68
CA ALA A 60 -45.25 27.95 -0.33
C ALA A 60 -44.19 27.53 0.69
N PRO A 61 -43.90 28.35 1.72
CA PRO A 61 -42.83 28.07 2.68
C PRO A 61 -42.96 26.71 3.39
N MET A 62 -44.19 26.27 3.67
CA MET A 62 -44.45 25.00 4.35
C MET A 62 -44.23 23.78 3.44
N ASP A 63 -44.63 23.87 2.17
CA ASP A 63 -44.45 22.79 1.19
C ASP A 63 -42.95 22.58 0.90
N LEU A 64 -42.21 23.69 0.73
CA LEU A 64 -40.76 23.68 0.53
C LEU A 64 -40.02 23.09 1.74
N LEU A 65 -40.46 23.43 2.97
CA LEU A 65 -39.90 22.89 4.20
C LEU A 65 -40.12 21.38 4.29
N ILE A 66 -41.33 20.90 3.98
CA ILE A 66 -41.65 19.46 3.91
C ILE A 66 -40.76 18.79 2.86
N GLY A 67 -40.58 19.42 1.70
CA GLY A 67 -39.66 19.01 0.63
C GLY A 67 -38.24 18.77 1.12
N ILE A 68 -37.66 19.79 1.75
CA ILE A 68 -36.27 19.76 2.25
C ILE A 68 -36.11 18.73 3.38
N VAL A 69 -37.02 18.73 4.37
CA VAL A 69 -36.96 17.79 5.51
C VAL A 69 -37.09 16.35 5.04
N GLY A 70 -38.02 16.07 4.11
CA GLY A 70 -38.20 14.75 3.51
C GLY A 70 -36.93 14.27 2.78
N ALA A 71 -36.32 15.13 1.97
CA ALA A 71 -35.07 14.79 1.28
C ALA A 71 -33.89 14.56 2.24
N VAL A 72 -33.80 15.34 3.32
CA VAL A 72 -32.78 15.17 4.37
C VAL A 72 -32.97 13.83 5.11
N LEU A 73 -34.21 13.45 5.44
CA LEU A 73 -34.52 12.16 6.06
C LEU A 73 -34.13 10.99 5.15
N ILE A 74 -34.47 11.05 3.85
CA ILE A 74 -34.06 10.03 2.88
C ILE A 74 -32.53 9.95 2.79
N ARG A 75 -31.83 11.10 2.74
CA ARG A 75 -30.37 11.14 2.73
C ARG A 75 -29.76 10.52 3.99
N LEU A 76 -30.35 10.77 5.16
CA LEU A 76 -29.92 10.17 6.42
C LEU A 76 -30.11 8.65 6.42
N ILE A 77 -31.27 8.16 5.96
CA ILE A 77 -31.55 6.72 5.84
C ILE A 77 -30.53 6.04 4.91
N VAL A 78 -30.27 6.64 3.74
CA VAL A 78 -29.27 6.14 2.79
C VAL A 78 -27.86 6.16 3.38
N TYR A 79 -27.50 7.22 4.11
CA TYR A 79 -26.20 7.34 4.77
C TYR A 79 -25.98 6.24 5.83
N VAL A 80 -26.96 6.02 6.71
CA VAL A 80 -26.90 5.00 7.76
C VAL A 80 -26.84 3.60 7.14
N LYS A 81 -27.69 3.31 6.15
CA LYS A 81 -27.64 2.02 5.42
C LYS A 81 -26.32 1.83 4.67
N GLY A 82 -25.75 2.89 4.09
CA GLY A 82 -24.46 2.85 3.41
C GLY A 82 -23.28 2.57 4.33
N LYS A 83 -23.28 3.12 5.56
CA LYS A 83 -22.26 2.86 6.58
C LYS A 83 -22.30 1.43 7.12
N ASN A 84 -23.51 0.87 7.26
CA ASN A 84 -23.73 -0.50 7.75
C ASN A 84 -23.80 -1.54 6.63
N ALA A 85 -23.54 -1.15 5.39
CA ALA A 85 -23.50 -2.07 4.26
C ALA A 85 -22.34 -3.06 4.45
N LYS A 86 -22.67 -4.29 4.83
CA LYS A 86 -21.72 -5.39 4.91
C LYS A 86 -21.13 -5.61 3.50
N LYS A 87 -19.79 -5.59 3.41
CA LYS A 87 -19.07 -5.76 2.14
C LYS A 87 -19.01 -7.24 1.76
N TYR A 88 -20.10 -7.74 1.19
CA TYR A 88 -20.15 -9.07 0.61
C TYR A 88 -19.76 -9.03 -0.86
N ARG A 89 -18.91 -9.96 -1.30
CA ARG A 89 -18.66 -10.22 -2.72
C ARG A 89 -19.65 -11.29 -3.20
N LYS A 90 -20.91 -10.87 -3.40
CA LYS A 90 -21.98 -11.78 -3.83
C LYS A 90 -21.73 -12.26 -5.27
N GLY A 91 -21.80 -13.57 -5.49
CA GLY A 91 -21.63 -14.17 -6.83
C GLY A 91 -20.20 -14.20 -7.37
N ILE A 92 -19.20 -13.99 -6.50
CA ILE A 92 -17.80 -13.98 -6.89
C ILE A 92 -17.09 -15.12 -6.16
N GLU A 93 -16.63 -16.10 -6.93
CA GLU A 93 -15.85 -17.22 -6.42
C GLU A 93 -14.45 -16.79 -5.95
N TYR A 94 -13.83 -17.66 -5.15
CA TYR A 94 -12.45 -17.49 -4.72
C TYR A 94 -11.52 -17.46 -5.94
N GLY A 95 -10.58 -16.51 -5.99
CA GLY A 95 -9.66 -16.39 -7.13
C GLY A 95 -10.09 -15.43 -8.24
N SER A 96 -11.09 -14.57 -8.00
CA SER A 96 -11.54 -13.48 -8.89
C SER A 96 -10.54 -12.33 -9.12
N ALA A 97 -9.24 -12.63 -9.06
CA ALA A 97 -8.19 -11.66 -9.36
C ALA A 97 -8.36 -11.17 -10.81
N ARG A 98 -8.21 -9.87 -11.00
CA ARG A 98 -8.16 -9.22 -12.31
C ARG A 98 -6.87 -8.45 -12.46
N TRP A 99 -6.52 -8.15 -13.71
CA TRP A 99 -5.47 -7.17 -14.00
C TRP A 99 -5.82 -5.83 -13.35
N GLY A 100 -4.85 -5.28 -12.63
CA GLY A 100 -4.95 -3.96 -12.00
C GLY A 100 -4.77 -2.86 -13.03
N ASN A 101 -5.39 -1.71 -12.79
CA ASN A 101 -5.23 -0.51 -13.59
C ASN A 101 -4.52 0.59 -12.77
N ALA A 102 -4.07 1.65 -13.44
CA ALA A 102 -3.37 2.78 -12.81
C ALA A 102 -4.18 3.45 -11.67
N GLU A 103 -5.51 3.44 -11.73
CA GLU A 103 -6.36 3.99 -10.65
C GLU A 103 -6.39 3.08 -9.40
N ASP A 104 -6.15 1.78 -9.54
CA ASP A 104 -6.13 0.84 -8.41
C ASP A 104 -4.89 1.05 -7.53
N ILE A 105 -3.75 1.40 -8.13
CA ILE A 105 -2.47 1.57 -7.43
C ILE A 105 -2.28 2.99 -6.87
N LYS A 106 -2.96 4.00 -7.44
CA LYS A 106 -2.83 5.41 -7.10
C LYS A 106 -2.88 5.73 -5.60
N PRO A 107 -3.74 5.11 -4.77
CA PRO A 107 -3.74 5.37 -3.32
C PRO A 107 -2.48 4.89 -2.58
N TYR A 108 -1.70 4.00 -3.21
CA TYR A 108 -0.46 3.44 -2.71
C TYR A 108 0.79 4.18 -3.23
N THR A 109 0.60 5.21 -4.06
CA THR A 109 1.69 6.04 -4.60
C THR A 109 1.88 7.31 -3.77
N ASP A 110 3.14 7.70 -3.59
CA ASP A 110 3.53 9.00 -3.06
C ASP A 110 3.46 10.06 -4.17
N PRO A 111 3.00 11.29 -3.88
CA PRO A 111 2.98 12.38 -4.86
C PRO A 111 4.38 12.74 -5.38
N VAL A 112 5.43 12.57 -4.56
CA VAL A 112 6.81 12.81 -4.99
C VAL A 112 7.33 11.55 -5.67
N PHE A 113 7.62 11.63 -6.96
CA PHE A 113 8.02 10.49 -7.78
C PHE A 113 9.17 9.66 -7.17
N GLN A 114 10.20 10.35 -6.67
CA GLN A 114 11.41 9.77 -6.09
C GLN A 114 11.15 8.97 -4.81
N ASN A 115 10.03 9.21 -4.13
CA ASN A 115 9.65 8.49 -2.91
C ASN A 115 8.91 7.18 -3.21
N ASN A 116 8.98 6.66 -4.44
CA ASN A 116 8.25 5.48 -4.85
C ASN A 116 9.15 4.44 -5.51
N VAL A 117 9.01 3.18 -5.10
CA VAL A 117 9.54 2.04 -5.85
C VAL A 117 8.82 1.92 -7.20
N LEU A 118 9.60 1.77 -8.26
CA LEU A 118 9.09 1.56 -9.61
C LEU A 118 8.82 0.08 -9.82
N LEU A 119 7.56 -0.26 -10.15
CA LEU A 119 7.13 -1.63 -10.44
C LEU A 119 6.94 -1.83 -11.94
N THR A 120 6.22 -0.91 -12.58
CA THR A 120 5.95 -0.90 -14.03
C THR A 120 6.03 0.56 -14.54
N GLN A 121 5.60 0.80 -15.78
CA GLN A 121 5.50 2.16 -16.33
C GLN A 121 4.49 3.02 -15.57
N THR A 122 3.38 2.43 -15.11
CA THR A 122 2.25 3.11 -14.47
C THR A 122 2.15 2.85 -12.97
N GLU A 123 2.48 1.63 -12.53
CA GLU A 123 2.38 1.22 -11.14
C GLU A 123 3.65 1.53 -10.35
N ARG A 124 3.45 2.15 -9.18
CA ARG A 124 4.51 2.52 -8.25
C ARG A 124 4.05 2.26 -6.82
N LEU A 125 4.99 2.11 -5.90
CA LEU A 125 4.70 1.85 -4.50
C LEU A 125 5.44 2.82 -3.59
N THR A 126 4.72 3.52 -2.73
CA THR A 126 5.33 4.48 -1.79
C THR A 126 6.33 3.81 -0.86
N MET A 127 7.48 4.47 -0.67
CA MET A 127 8.47 4.11 0.33
C MET A 127 8.08 4.56 1.74
N ASN A 128 7.00 5.32 1.90
CA ASN A 128 6.49 5.71 3.21
C ASN A 128 5.91 4.49 3.93
N SER A 129 6.44 4.17 5.12
CA SER A 129 5.91 3.09 5.96
C SER A 129 4.65 3.48 6.73
N ARG A 130 4.34 4.78 6.81
CA ARG A 130 3.19 5.33 7.53
C ARG A 130 2.43 6.32 6.65
N PRO A 131 1.71 5.84 5.62
CA PRO A 131 0.85 6.69 4.81
C PRO A 131 -0.28 7.29 5.67
N LYS A 132 -0.81 8.44 5.26
CA LYS A 132 -1.90 9.15 5.98
C LYS A 132 -3.09 8.26 6.31
N GLN A 133 -3.37 7.28 5.45
CA GLN A 133 -4.40 6.28 5.68
C GLN A 133 -3.74 4.89 5.86
N PRO A 134 -3.73 4.32 7.08
CA PRO A 134 -3.03 3.05 7.38
C PRO A 134 -3.43 1.87 6.50
N LYS A 135 -4.67 1.83 5.98
CA LYS A 135 -5.14 0.79 5.06
C LYS A 135 -4.29 0.64 3.78
N TYR A 136 -3.57 1.70 3.40
CA TYR A 136 -2.70 1.73 2.22
C TYR A 136 -1.24 1.42 2.54
N ALA A 137 -0.90 1.14 3.80
CA ALA A 137 0.41 0.59 4.12
C ALA A 137 0.53 -0.81 3.49
N ARG A 138 1.64 -1.04 2.78
CA ARG A 138 1.94 -2.32 2.12
C ARG A 138 3.36 -2.76 2.46
N ASN A 139 3.56 -4.08 2.41
CA ASN A 139 4.88 -4.67 2.43
C ASN A 139 5.65 -4.22 1.18
N LYS A 140 6.95 -3.94 1.35
CA LYS A 140 7.83 -3.42 0.30
C LYS A 140 8.76 -4.50 -0.27
N ASN A 141 8.67 -5.72 0.23
CA ASN A 141 9.38 -6.86 -0.34
C ASN A 141 8.78 -7.18 -1.71
N ILE A 142 9.61 -7.14 -2.75
CA ILE A 142 9.20 -7.36 -4.13
C ILE A 142 9.95 -8.57 -4.66
N LEU A 143 9.20 -9.54 -5.19
CA LEU A 143 9.73 -10.70 -5.88
C LEU A 143 9.57 -10.48 -7.39
N VAL A 144 10.68 -10.43 -8.12
CA VAL A 144 10.69 -10.28 -9.58
C VAL A 144 11.11 -11.59 -10.22
N ILE A 145 10.16 -12.24 -10.88
CA ILE A 145 10.37 -13.52 -11.58
C ILE A 145 10.53 -13.24 -13.07
N GLY A 146 11.52 -13.88 -13.69
CA GLY A 146 11.71 -13.83 -15.13
C GLY A 146 12.88 -14.72 -15.55
N GLY A 147 12.82 -15.27 -16.77
CA GLY A 147 13.87 -16.12 -17.31
C GLY A 147 15.22 -15.41 -17.48
N SER A 148 16.25 -16.14 -17.90
CA SER A 148 17.51 -15.51 -18.34
C SER A 148 17.23 -14.55 -19.51
N GLY A 149 17.95 -13.44 -19.60
CA GLY A 149 17.76 -12.45 -20.68
C GLY A 149 16.51 -11.55 -20.58
N SER A 150 15.55 -11.83 -19.70
CA SER A 150 14.31 -11.04 -19.51
C SER A 150 14.51 -9.58 -19.05
N GLY A 151 15.75 -9.18 -18.75
CA GLY A 151 16.08 -7.79 -18.43
C GLY A 151 15.76 -7.37 -16.99
N LYS A 152 15.60 -8.30 -16.03
CA LYS A 152 15.38 -7.99 -14.59
C LYS A 152 16.30 -6.87 -14.07
N THR A 153 17.60 -6.96 -14.35
CA THR A 153 18.58 -5.94 -13.95
C THR A 153 18.31 -4.60 -14.65
N ARG A 154 18.06 -4.61 -15.96
CA ARG A 154 17.90 -3.39 -16.77
C ARG A 154 16.59 -2.66 -16.48
N PHE A 155 15.48 -3.39 -16.33
CA PHE A 155 14.14 -2.81 -16.25
C PHE A 155 13.65 -2.61 -14.81
N PHE A 156 14.16 -3.37 -13.84
CA PHE A 156 13.74 -3.24 -12.45
C PHE A 156 14.86 -2.70 -11.54
N VAL A 157 16.02 -3.35 -11.51
CA VAL A 157 17.09 -2.97 -10.56
C VAL A 157 17.68 -1.60 -10.88
N LYS A 158 18.12 -1.36 -12.12
CA LYS A 158 18.77 -0.08 -12.49
C LYS A 158 17.85 1.13 -12.30
N PRO A 159 16.59 1.16 -12.77
CA PRO A 159 15.74 2.34 -12.59
C PRO A 159 15.51 2.67 -11.12
N ASN A 160 15.34 1.66 -10.25
CA ASN A 160 15.20 1.87 -8.81
C ASN A 160 16.50 2.37 -8.14
N LEU A 161 17.68 1.93 -8.60
CA LEU A 161 18.96 2.49 -8.14
C LEU A 161 19.15 3.95 -8.58
N MET A 162 18.75 4.26 -9.82
CA MET A 162 18.88 5.60 -10.40
C MET A 162 17.94 6.62 -9.74
N GLN A 163 16.92 6.19 -9.01
CA GLN A 163 16.09 7.10 -8.19
C GLN A 163 16.84 7.70 -7.01
N MET A 164 17.91 7.06 -6.52
CA MET A 164 18.76 7.59 -5.45
C MET A 164 17.97 7.99 -4.18
N HIS A 165 16.97 7.21 -3.81
CA HIS A 165 16.04 7.55 -2.72
C HIS A 165 16.46 7.02 -1.34
N SER A 166 17.37 6.05 -1.27
CA SER A 166 17.72 5.34 -0.03
C SER A 166 19.14 4.78 -0.07
N SER A 167 19.61 4.22 1.05
CA SER A 167 20.79 3.36 1.08
C SER A 167 20.51 2.04 0.36
N TYR A 168 21.49 1.55 -0.40
CA TYR A 168 21.37 0.32 -1.19
C TYR A 168 22.42 -0.70 -0.80
N VAL A 169 22.03 -1.98 -0.75
CA VAL A 169 22.92 -3.14 -0.72
C VAL A 169 22.55 -3.97 -1.93
N VAL A 170 23.50 -4.17 -2.84
CA VAL A 170 23.26 -4.81 -4.14
C VAL A 170 24.20 -5.98 -4.29
N THR A 171 23.65 -7.16 -4.56
CA THR A 171 24.42 -8.31 -5.04
C THR A 171 24.60 -8.16 -6.55
N ASP A 172 25.85 -8.03 -6.99
CA ASP A 172 26.19 -7.82 -8.41
C ASP A 172 27.14 -8.92 -8.91
N PRO A 173 26.62 -10.13 -9.20
CA PRO A 173 27.46 -11.27 -9.59
C PRO A 173 28.27 -11.03 -10.88
N LYS A 174 27.78 -10.13 -11.75
CA LYS A 174 28.43 -9.80 -13.04
C LYS A 174 29.28 -8.54 -12.96
N GLY A 175 29.21 -7.78 -11.87
CA GLY A 175 29.90 -6.49 -11.72
C GLY A 175 29.40 -5.37 -12.64
N THR A 176 28.29 -5.56 -13.37
CA THR A 176 27.83 -4.58 -14.36
C THR A 176 27.11 -3.42 -13.71
N VAL A 177 26.37 -3.67 -12.62
CA VAL A 177 25.57 -2.64 -11.95
C VAL A 177 26.46 -1.53 -11.41
N LEU A 178 27.58 -1.89 -10.79
CA LEU A 178 28.55 -0.91 -10.28
C LEU A 178 29.16 -0.08 -11.43
N VAL A 179 29.52 -0.71 -12.55
CA VAL A 179 30.12 -0.02 -13.69
C VAL A 179 29.13 0.97 -14.32
N GLU A 180 27.87 0.57 -14.47
CA GLU A 180 26.87 1.35 -15.19
C GLU A 180 26.21 2.43 -14.32
N CYS A 181 25.96 2.15 -13.04
CA CYS A 181 25.25 3.07 -12.13
C CYS A 181 26.18 3.75 -11.10
N GLY A 182 27.39 3.23 -10.87
CA GLY A 182 28.27 3.71 -9.79
C GLY A 182 28.64 5.18 -9.93
N LYS A 183 28.91 5.66 -11.16
CA LYS A 183 29.24 7.08 -11.36
C LYS A 183 28.07 8.01 -11.07
N LEU A 184 26.84 7.59 -11.39
CA LEU A 184 25.63 8.32 -11.04
C LEU A 184 25.46 8.41 -9.53
N LEU A 185 25.57 7.27 -8.82
CA LEU A 185 25.47 7.23 -7.36
C LEU A 185 26.54 8.10 -6.70
N GLN A 186 27.79 8.05 -7.18
CA GLN A 186 28.87 8.91 -6.68
C GLN A 186 28.54 10.40 -6.84
N ARG A 187 28.00 10.81 -8.00
CA ARG A 187 27.55 12.18 -8.24
C ARG A 187 26.36 12.58 -7.37
N GLY A 188 25.49 11.63 -7.04
CA GLY A 188 24.40 11.79 -6.06
C GLY A 188 24.85 11.83 -4.60
N GLY A 189 26.15 11.86 -4.32
CA GLY A 189 26.70 11.96 -2.96
C GLY A 189 26.80 10.62 -2.22
N TYR A 190 26.59 9.49 -2.89
CA TYR A 190 26.69 8.19 -2.24
C TYR A 190 28.13 7.79 -1.93
N ARG A 191 28.36 7.30 -0.71
CA ARG A 191 29.59 6.59 -0.35
C ARG A 191 29.47 5.13 -0.80
N ILE A 192 30.09 4.82 -1.92
CA ILE A 192 30.11 3.47 -2.49
C ILE A 192 31.18 2.62 -1.80
N LYS A 193 30.79 1.44 -1.33
CA LYS A 193 31.70 0.41 -0.80
C LYS A 193 31.46 -0.89 -1.55
N VAL A 194 32.54 -1.58 -1.92
CA VAL A 194 32.46 -2.77 -2.79
C VAL A 194 33.17 -3.91 -2.10
N LEU A 195 32.44 -4.97 -1.74
CA LEU A 195 33.04 -6.23 -1.29
C LEU A 195 33.18 -7.16 -2.50
N ASN A 196 34.39 -7.31 -3.00
CA ASN A 196 34.72 -8.14 -4.15
C ASN A 196 35.42 -9.42 -3.69
N THR A 197 34.73 -10.55 -3.84
CA THR A 197 35.21 -11.87 -3.43
C THR A 197 36.10 -12.55 -4.48
N ILE A 198 36.29 -11.95 -5.66
CA ILE A 198 37.14 -12.46 -6.74
C ILE A 198 38.48 -11.72 -6.76
N ASN A 199 38.43 -10.38 -6.79
CA ASN A 199 39.63 -9.54 -6.81
C ASN A 199 39.72 -8.71 -5.53
N PHE A 200 40.44 -9.26 -4.55
CA PHE A 200 40.64 -8.61 -3.25
C PHE A 200 41.37 -7.27 -3.33
N LYS A 201 42.22 -7.04 -4.35
CA LYS A 201 42.88 -5.73 -4.54
C LYS A 201 41.89 -4.61 -4.85
N LYS A 202 40.73 -4.94 -5.41
CA LYS A 202 39.63 -4.01 -5.73
C LYS A 202 38.46 -4.12 -4.73
N SER A 203 38.65 -4.83 -3.63
CA SER A 203 37.65 -5.02 -2.58
C SER A 203 37.91 -4.09 -1.40
N MET A 204 36.84 -3.66 -0.75
CA MET A 204 36.92 -3.27 0.65
C MET A 204 37.35 -4.48 1.49
N LYS A 205 38.11 -4.23 2.55
CA LYS A 205 38.37 -5.23 3.58
C LYS A 205 37.17 -5.25 4.53
N TYR A 206 36.71 -6.44 4.90
CA TYR A 206 35.64 -6.63 5.88
C TYR A 206 36.15 -7.53 6.99
N ASN A 207 36.08 -7.04 8.22
CA ASN A 207 36.36 -7.83 9.42
C ASN A 207 35.06 -7.94 10.23
N PRO A 208 34.39 -9.12 10.24
CA PRO A 208 33.16 -9.31 11.01
C PRO A 208 33.38 -9.17 12.53
N PHE A 209 34.59 -9.46 13.03
CA PHE A 209 34.92 -9.38 14.45
C PHE A 209 34.89 -7.95 14.99
N ALA A 210 35.17 -6.96 14.14
CA ALA A 210 35.09 -5.55 14.50
C ALA A 210 33.66 -5.08 14.87
N TYR A 211 32.64 -5.88 14.54
CA TYR A 211 31.23 -5.59 14.77
C TYR A 211 30.64 -6.37 15.96
N LEU A 212 31.43 -7.22 16.64
CA LEU A 212 30.98 -7.92 17.84
C LEU A 212 30.93 -6.95 19.03
N ARG A 213 29.73 -6.72 19.58
CA ARG A 213 29.52 -5.83 20.75
C ARG A 213 29.03 -6.58 21.98
N SER A 214 28.53 -7.79 21.78
CA SER A 214 28.00 -8.64 22.83
C SER A 214 28.23 -10.11 22.51
N GLU A 215 28.16 -10.96 23.53
CA GLU A 215 28.23 -12.41 23.33
C GLU A 215 27.13 -12.95 22.40
N LYS A 216 25.98 -12.27 22.36
CA LYS A 216 24.89 -12.61 21.43
C LYS A 216 25.32 -12.43 19.98
N ASP A 217 26.18 -11.46 19.68
CA ASP A 217 26.65 -11.22 18.32
C ASP A 217 27.62 -12.30 17.85
N ILE A 218 28.37 -12.91 18.78
CA ILE A 218 29.18 -14.09 18.48
C ILE A 218 28.30 -15.22 18.00
N LEU A 219 27.20 -15.50 18.71
CA LEU A 219 26.25 -16.54 18.32
C LEU A 219 25.61 -16.23 16.96
N LYS A 220 25.27 -14.96 16.67
CA LYS A 220 24.75 -14.56 15.35
C LYS A 220 25.77 -14.81 14.25
N LEU A 221 27.02 -14.41 14.44
CA LEU A 221 28.08 -14.61 13.45
C LEU A 221 28.27 -16.10 13.15
N VAL A 222 28.39 -16.92 14.20
CA VAL A 222 28.60 -18.37 14.04
C VAL A 222 27.41 -19.03 13.37
N ASN A 223 26.19 -18.71 13.80
CA ASN A 223 24.98 -19.24 13.16
C ASN A 223 24.88 -18.81 11.69
N THR A 224 25.28 -17.58 11.36
CA THR A 224 25.29 -17.08 9.99
C THR A 224 26.29 -17.86 9.14
N LEU A 225 27.51 -18.11 9.64
CA LEU A 225 28.51 -18.91 8.92
C LEU A 225 27.99 -20.32 8.67
N ILE A 226 27.52 -21.01 9.71
CA ILE A 226 27.01 -22.37 9.61
C ILE A 226 25.83 -22.46 8.64
N ALA A 227 24.86 -21.54 8.73
CA ALA A 227 23.68 -21.55 7.87
C ALA A 227 24.04 -21.38 6.38
N ASN A 228 25.12 -20.65 6.07
CA ASN A 228 25.57 -20.43 4.70
C ASN A 228 26.58 -21.48 4.20
N THR A 229 27.08 -22.37 5.07
CA THR A 229 28.00 -23.47 4.70
C THR A 229 27.37 -24.85 4.77
N LYS A 230 26.14 -24.98 5.27
CA LYS A 230 25.35 -26.21 5.14
C LYS A 230 25.07 -26.44 3.65
N GLY A 231 25.62 -27.52 3.08
CA GLY A 231 25.31 -27.93 1.71
C GLY A 231 23.86 -28.41 1.59
N ASP A 232 23.30 -28.34 0.39
CA ASP A 232 21.98 -28.89 0.08
C ASP A 232 22.04 -30.44 0.05
N GLY A 233 21.19 -31.12 0.85
CA GLY A 233 21.03 -32.59 0.84
C GLY A 233 21.04 -33.26 2.23
N GLU A 234 20.84 -34.59 2.25
CA GLU A 234 20.77 -35.44 3.46
C GLU A 234 22.04 -35.41 4.35
N LYS A 235 23.14 -34.82 3.89
CA LYS A 235 24.35 -34.58 4.70
C LYS A 235 24.24 -33.36 5.63
N ALA A 236 23.09 -32.69 5.69
CA ALA A 236 22.80 -31.60 6.63
C ALA A 236 22.62 -32.08 8.11
N GLY A 237 22.78 -33.38 8.37
CA GLY A 237 22.55 -34.04 9.66
C GLY A 237 23.75 -34.18 10.59
N GLU A 238 24.91 -33.56 10.34
CA GLU A 238 26.00 -33.60 11.32
C GLU A 238 25.87 -32.50 12.38
N ASP A 239 24.87 -32.67 13.24
CA ASP A 239 24.59 -31.82 14.41
C ASP A 239 25.81 -31.70 15.34
N PHE A 240 26.67 -32.72 15.36
CA PHE A 240 27.92 -32.73 16.11
C PHE A 240 28.89 -31.63 15.65
N TRP A 241 29.22 -31.54 14.35
CA TRP A 241 30.19 -30.55 13.87
C TRP A 241 29.64 -29.12 13.97
N ILE A 242 28.33 -28.95 13.82
CA ILE A 242 27.64 -27.67 14.04
C ILE A 242 27.78 -27.23 15.50
N SER A 243 27.48 -28.14 16.45
CA SER A 243 27.58 -27.88 17.88
C SER A 243 29.03 -27.63 18.33
N ALA A 244 29.96 -28.45 17.85
CA ALA A 244 31.39 -28.33 18.12
C ALA A 244 31.97 -27.01 17.58
N THR A 245 31.65 -26.64 16.34
CA THR A 245 32.08 -25.36 15.72
C THR A 245 31.54 -24.17 16.50
N ARG A 246 30.26 -24.24 16.92
CA ARG A 246 29.63 -23.20 17.73
C ARG A 246 30.29 -23.04 19.09
N SER A 247 30.52 -24.14 19.79
CA SER A 247 31.18 -24.14 21.11
C SER A 247 32.62 -23.61 21.02
N GLN A 248 33.41 -24.09 20.06
CA GLN A 248 34.81 -23.69 19.90
C GLN A 248 34.95 -22.22 19.49
N THR A 249 34.11 -21.74 18.55
CA THR A 249 34.18 -20.35 18.09
C THR A 249 33.77 -19.37 19.20
N VAL A 250 32.74 -19.72 19.98
CA VAL A 250 32.33 -18.92 21.14
C VAL A 250 33.44 -18.89 22.20
N LYS A 251 34.05 -20.04 22.52
CA LYS A 251 35.14 -20.13 23.49
C LYS A 251 36.38 -19.32 23.06
N SER A 252 36.80 -19.47 21.80
CA SER A 252 37.92 -18.71 21.21
C SER A 252 37.70 -17.20 21.29
N LEU A 253 36.51 -16.73 20.89
CA LEU A 253 36.21 -15.28 20.88
C LEU A 253 36.01 -14.67 22.27
N ARG A 254 35.62 -15.46 23.28
CA ARG A 254 35.48 -14.99 24.66
C ARG A 254 36.78 -14.96 25.44
N THR A 255 37.71 -15.86 25.13
CA THR A 255 38.91 -16.05 25.94
C THR A 255 40.11 -15.26 25.43
N SER A 256 40.01 -14.58 24.27
CA SER A 256 41.15 -13.95 23.56
C SER A 256 42.34 -14.89 23.33
N ASN A 257 42.17 -16.19 23.59
CA ASN A 257 43.15 -17.22 23.33
C ASN A 257 43.16 -17.45 21.83
N GLY A 258 44.28 -17.11 21.20
CA GLY A 258 44.53 -17.17 19.76
C GLY A 258 44.54 -18.59 19.17
N PHE A 259 43.53 -19.40 19.48
CA PHE A 259 43.23 -20.59 18.70
C PHE A 259 42.84 -20.15 17.28
N PRO A 260 43.65 -20.48 16.25
CA PRO A 260 43.44 -20.02 14.91
C PRO A 260 42.35 -20.89 14.27
N LEU A 261 41.09 -20.56 14.51
CA LEU A 261 39.99 -21.09 13.68
C LEU A 261 40.04 -20.53 12.26
N PHE A 262 40.69 -19.38 12.11
CA PHE A 262 41.07 -18.76 10.84
C PHE A 262 42.54 -18.36 11.03
N GLY A 263 43.40 -18.72 10.08
CA GLY A 263 44.86 -18.56 10.19
C GLY A 263 45.30 -17.17 10.68
N GLU A 264 46.52 -17.12 11.23
CA GLU A 264 47.12 -15.93 11.81
C GLU A 264 46.80 -14.65 11.02
N LEU A 265 46.19 -13.70 11.73
CA LEU A 265 45.95 -12.36 11.25
C LEU A 265 47.30 -11.63 11.32
N VAL A 266 48.11 -11.80 10.28
CA VAL A 266 49.32 -10.98 10.08
C VAL A 266 48.81 -9.56 9.80
N VAL A 267 48.99 -8.68 10.78
CA VAL A 267 48.73 -7.23 10.68
C VAL A 267 49.78 -6.59 9.77
#